data_AF-A0A016WA77-F1
#
_entry.id   AF-A0A016WA77-F1
#
_cell.length_a   1.000
_cell.length_b   1.000
_cell.length_c   1.000
_cell.angle_alpha   90.00
_cell.angle_beta   90.00
_cell.angle_gamma   90.00
#
_symmetry.space_group_name_H-M   'P 1'
#
loop_
_entity.id
_entity.type
_entity.pdbx_description
1 polymer ?
#
loop_
_entity_poly.entity_id
_entity_poly.type
_entity_poly.pdbx_seq_one_letter_code
_entity_poly.pdbx_strand_id
1 'polypeptide(L)'
;MKRRTIRILCLQETRWKGSKPVEIADDITLFYDGVETKKNGVAIAVDASLKDHISSVTRVSDRIILLRIATAEGFWTVVSVYAPQCGCTKMEKATFYEELDDVIRSVPKSDYLTIGGDFNGHVGRDRTGFERMHGGRGLEAVTERE
;
A
#
# COMPACT_ATOMS: atom_id res chain seq x y z
N MET A 1 5.22 -16.15 -4.30
CA MET A 1 5.38 -15.98 -2.84
C MET A 1 6.25 -17.08 -2.23
N LYS A 2 5.92 -18.37 -2.41
CA LYS A 2 6.72 -19.54 -1.95
C LYS A 2 8.24 -19.45 -2.21
N ARG A 3 8.69 -19.24 -3.44
CA ARG A 3 10.13 -19.22 -3.81
C ARG A 3 10.97 -18.19 -3.02
N ARG A 4 10.34 -17.10 -2.58
CA ARG A 4 11.00 -16.00 -1.86
C ARG A 4 10.57 -15.92 -0.40
N THR A 5 9.79 -16.90 0.08
CA THR A 5 9.27 -16.95 1.46
C THR A 5 8.53 -15.67 1.86
N ILE A 6 7.77 -15.09 0.93
CA ILE A 6 6.98 -13.88 1.14
C ILE A 6 5.58 -14.27 1.60
N ARG A 7 5.16 -13.81 2.78
CA ARG A 7 3.84 -14.09 3.36
C ARG A 7 2.78 -13.03 3.04
N ILE A 8 3.20 -11.81 2.78
CA ILE A 8 2.34 -10.69 2.40
C ILE A 8 2.97 -9.97 1.22
N LEU A 9 2.18 -9.68 0.20
CA LEU A 9 2.62 -8.98 -0.99
C LEU A 9 1.63 -7.87 -1.38
N CYS A 10 2.09 -6.63 -1.36
CA CYS A 10 1.38 -5.47 -1.90
C CYS A 10 1.47 -5.49 -3.43
N LEU A 11 0.33 -5.36 -4.11
CA LEU A 11 0.22 -5.34 -5.57
C LEU A 11 -0.47 -4.05 -6.02
N GLN A 12 0.01 -3.46 -7.10
CA GLN A 12 -0.52 -2.25 -7.71
C GLN A 12 -0.85 -2.52 -9.19
N GLU A 13 -1.68 -1.66 -9.79
CA GLU A 13 -2.20 -1.80 -11.15
C GLU A 13 -2.85 -3.16 -11.43
N THR A 14 -3.63 -3.66 -10.48
CA THR A 14 -4.28 -4.97 -10.65
C THR A 14 -5.25 -4.97 -11.83
N ARG A 15 -5.95 -3.86 -12.07
CA ARG A 15 -6.98 -3.71 -13.13
C ARG A 15 -8.12 -4.72 -13.00
N TRP A 16 -8.36 -5.23 -11.79
CA TRP A 16 -9.44 -6.17 -11.47
C TRP A 16 -10.73 -5.41 -11.14
N LYS A 17 -11.87 -6.10 -11.25
CA LYS A 17 -13.18 -5.56 -10.88
C LYS A 17 -13.70 -6.20 -9.60
N GLY A 18 -14.36 -5.41 -8.78
CA GLY A 18 -14.99 -5.84 -7.54
C GLY A 18 -14.04 -5.79 -6.35
N SER A 19 -14.50 -6.35 -5.24
CA SER A 19 -13.83 -6.21 -3.95
C SER A 19 -13.90 -7.48 -3.10
N LYS A 20 -14.45 -8.57 -3.63
CA LYS A 20 -14.56 -9.84 -2.91
C LYS A 20 -13.18 -10.50 -2.85
N PRO A 21 -12.75 -11.02 -1.68
CA PRO A 21 -11.53 -11.81 -1.61
C PRO A 21 -11.58 -13.00 -2.58
N VAL A 22 -10.47 -13.28 -3.26
CA VAL A 22 -10.36 -14.38 -4.24
C VAL A 22 -9.17 -15.25 -3.89
N GLU A 23 -9.36 -16.56 -3.87
CA GLU A 23 -8.26 -17.53 -3.82
C GLU A 23 -7.70 -17.70 -5.23
N ILE A 24 -6.44 -17.33 -5.41
CA ILE A 24 -5.76 -17.37 -6.72
C ILE A 24 -4.86 -18.60 -6.89
N ALA A 25 -4.54 -19.27 -5.79
CA ALA A 25 -3.83 -20.54 -5.68
C ALA A 25 -4.22 -21.19 -4.33
N ASP A 26 -3.95 -22.48 -4.15
CA ASP A 26 -4.35 -23.26 -2.96
C ASP A 26 -3.91 -22.66 -1.61
N ASP A 27 -2.94 -21.74 -1.62
CA ASP A 27 -2.36 -21.14 -0.42
C ASP A 27 -2.32 -19.60 -0.43
N ILE A 28 -2.99 -18.92 -1.38
CA ILE A 28 -2.93 -17.46 -1.49
C ILE A 28 -4.34 -16.87 -1.63
N THR A 29 -4.70 -16.02 -0.67
CA THR A 29 -5.91 -15.19 -0.73
C THR A 29 -5.54 -13.77 -1.16
N LEU A 30 -6.22 -13.27 -2.17
CA LEU A 30 -6.06 -11.91 -2.67
C LEU A 30 -7.18 -11.01 -2.15
N PHE A 31 -6.81 -9.96 -1.42
CA PHE A 31 -7.69 -8.87 -1.04
C PHE A 31 -7.44 -7.70 -1.95
N TYR A 32 -8.46 -7.22 -2.65
CA TYR A 32 -8.29 -6.15 -3.62
C TYR A 32 -9.46 -5.18 -3.59
N ASP A 33 -9.23 -4.01 -4.14
CA ASP A 33 -10.27 -3.05 -4.47
C ASP A 33 -10.13 -2.63 -5.93
N GLY A 34 -11.16 -2.93 -6.71
CA GLY A 34 -11.15 -2.83 -8.15
C GLY A 34 -12.38 -2.09 -8.66
N VAL A 35 -12.16 -0.91 -9.22
CA VAL A 35 -13.20 -0.07 -9.85
C VAL A 35 -13.61 -0.60 -11.23
N GLU A 36 -14.81 -0.21 -11.66
CA GLU A 36 -15.45 -0.73 -12.88
C GLU A 36 -14.72 -0.34 -14.16
N THR A 37 -14.04 0.82 -14.13
CA THR A 37 -13.04 1.20 -15.12
C THR A 37 -11.77 0.41 -14.82
N LYS A 38 -11.24 -0.37 -15.78
CA LYS A 38 -10.00 -1.18 -15.64
C LYS A 38 -8.71 -0.33 -15.46
N LYS A 39 -8.78 0.77 -14.72
CA LYS A 39 -7.72 1.73 -14.43
C LYS A 39 -7.37 1.56 -12.95
N ASN A 40 -6.09 1.69 -12.61
CA ASN A 40 -5.56 1.55 -11.25
C ASN A 40 -5.90 0.18 -10.62
N GLY A 41 -6.00 0.15 -9.29
CA GLY A 41 -6.30 -1.04 -8.51
C GLY A 41 -5.13 -1.43 -7.62
N VAL A 42 -5.45 -1.67 -6.35
CA VAL A 42 -4.52 -2.14 -5.34
C VAL A 42 -5.00 -3.47 -4.77
N ALA A 43 -4.03 -4.29 -4.36
CA ALA A 43 -4.31 -5.52 -3.66
C ALA A 43 -3.23 -5.87 -2.64
N ILE A 44 -3.59 -6.75 -1.73
CA ILE A 44 -2.70 -7.42 -0.81
C ILE A 44 -2.94 -8.93 -0.98
N ALA A 45 -1.93 -9.64 -1.45
CA ALA A 45 -1.92 -11.10 -1.46
C ALA A 45 -1.38 -11.61 -0.12
N VAL A 46 -2.10 -12.55 0.48
CA VAL A 46 -1.83 -13.09 1.81
C VAL A 46 -1.71 -14.60 1.73
N ASP A 47 -0.64 -15.13 2.32
CA ASP A 47 -0.42 -16.55 2.50
C ASP A 47 -1.49 -17.18 3.42
N ALA A 48 -1.89 -18.42 3.13
CA ALA A 48 -2.93 -19.12 3.86
C ALA A 48 -2.70 -19.17 5.38
N SER A 49 -1.43 -19.20 5.84
CA SER A 49 -1.11 -19.17 7.28
C SER A 49 -1.60 -17.92 8.00
N LEU A 50 -1.79 -16.81 7.29
CA LEU A 50 -2.23 -15.53 7.85
C LEU A 50 -3.71 -15.23 7.57
N LYS A 51 -4.35 -15.98 6.68
CA LYS A 51 -5.74 -15.73 6.23
C LYS A 51 -6.72 -15.68 7.40
N ASP A 52 -6.67 -16.68 8.27
CA ASP A 52 -7.59 -16.80 9.41
C ASP A 52 -7.29 -15.80 10.54
N HIS A 53 -6.15 -15.11 10.45
CA HIS A 53 -5.75 -14.07 11.38
C HIS A 53 -6.14 -12.66 10.90
N ILE A 54 -6.74 -12.53 9.70
CA ILE A 54 -7.19 -11.23 9.19
C ILE A 54 -8.40 -10.78 10.00
N SER A 55 -8.22 -9.71 10.75
CA SER A 55 -9.27 -9.12 11.59
C SER A 55 -10.15 -8.13 10.83
N SER A 56 -9.59 -7.39 9.87
CA SER A 56 -10.36 -6.48 9.02
C SER A 56 -9.65 -6.17 7.70
N VAL A 57 -10.47 -5.75 6.73
CA VAL A 57 -10.05 -5.28 5.41
C VAL A 57 -10.73 -3.93 5.17
N THR A 58 -9.95 -2.86 5.07
CA THR A 58 -10.47 -1.53 4.74
C THR A 58 -10.01 -1.13 3.36
N ARG A 59 -10.98 -0.80 2.50
CA ARG A 59 -10.77 -0.34 1.13
C ARG A 59 -11.14 1.13 1.09
N VAL A 60 -10.13 1.99 0.93
CA VAL A 60 -10.28 3.44 1.06
C VAL A 60 -10.56 4.02 -0.32
N SER A 61 -9.75 3.63 -1.31
CA SER A 61 -9.88 4.02 -2.70
C SER A 61 -9.25 2.96 -3.61
N ASP A 62 -9.35 3.13 -4.92
CA ASP A 62 -8.67 2.29 -5.93
C ASP A 62 -7.13 2.38 -5.87
N ARG A 63 -6.60 3.19 -4.94
CA ARG A 63 -5.19 3.43 -4.68
C ARG A 63 -4.74 3.07 -3.27
N ILE A 64 -5.65 2.82 -2.32
CA ILE A 64 -5.30 2.52 -0.92
C ILE A 64 -6.19 1.41 -0.37
N ILE A 65 -5.54 0.31 0.05
CA ILE A 65 -6.17 -0.80 0.77
C ILE A 65 -5.31 -1.15 1.98
N LEU A 66 -5.94 -1.51 3.09
CA LEU A 66 -5.23 -2.01 4.26
C LEU A 66 -5.87 -3.27 4.84
N LEU A 67 -5.00 -4.11 5.39
CA LEU A 67 -5.35 -5.30 6.15
C LEU A 67 -4.86 -5.16 7.58
N ARG A 68 -5.71 -5.48 8.54
CA ARG A 68 -5.32 -5.61 9.94
C ARG A 68 -5.28 -7.08 10.33
N ILE A 69 -4.14 -7.54 10.78
CA ILE A 69 -3.85 -8.97 11.05
C ILE A 69 -3.59 -9.13 12.55
N ALA A 70 -4.31 -10.05 13.18
CA ALA A 70 -4.08 -10.42 14.57
C ALA A 70 -2.76 -11.20 14.70
N THR A 71 -2.01 -10.91 15.74
CA THR A 71 -0.75 -11.57 16.09
C THR A 71 -0.77 -11.94 17.57
N ALA A 72 0.21 -12.73 18.03
CA ALA A 72 0.32 -13.07 19.45
C ALA A 72 0.58 -11.84 20.35
N GLU A 73 1.18 -10.77 19.81
CA GLU A 73 1.60 -9.58 20.55
C GLU A 73 0.67 -8.36 20.35
N GLY A 74 -0.41 -8.52 19.58
CA GLY A 74 -1.32 -7.42 19.22
C GLY A 74 -1.75 -7.50 17.76
N PHE A 75 -1.70 -6.38 17.04
CA PHE A 75 -2.13 -6.32 15.65
C PHE A 75 -1.03 -5.76 14.74
N TRP A 76 -1.00 -6.27 13.52
CA TRP A 76 -0.18 -5.77 12.42
C TRP A 76 -1.09 -5.21 11.33
N THR A 77 -1.00 -3.91 11.08
CA THR A 77 -1.67 -3.26 9.96
C THR A 77 -0.73 -3.12 8.77
N VAL A 78 -1.11 -3.69 7.63
CA VAL A 78 -0.42 -3.55 6.35
C VAL A 78 -1.25 -2.69 5.42
N VAL A 79 -0.66 -1.62 4.90
CA VAL A 79 -1.27 -0.72 3.93
C VAL A 79 -0.57 -0.91 2.57
N SER A 80 -1.34 -1.18 1.52
CA SER A 80 -0.88 -1.18 0.14
C SER A 80 -1.32 0.09 -0.57
N VAL A 81 -0.37 0.81 -1.16
CA VAL A 81 -0.62 2.10 -1.82
C VAL A 81 -0.20 2.10 -3.30
N TYR A 82 -0.90 2.91 -4.09
CA TYR A 82 -0.54 3.24 -5.47
C TYR A 82 -0.71 4.74 -5.73
N ALA A 83 0.35 5.51 -5.55
CA ALA A 83 0.31 6.96 -5.70
C ALA A 83 0.05 7.38 -7.15
N PRO A 84 -0.56 8.55 -7.38
CA PRO A 84 -0.76 9.11 -8.71
C PRO A 84 0.56 9.29 -9.48
N GLN A 85 0.52 9.10 -10.79
CA GLN A 85 1.67 9.28 -11.67
C GLN A 85 2.06 10.76 -11.78
N CYS A 86 3.26 11.04 -12.29
CA CYS A 86 3.75 12.41 -12.42
C CYS A 86 2.86 13.32 -13.27
N GLY A 87 2.19 12.77 -14.30
CA GLY A 87 1.25 13.48 -15.15
C GLY A 87 -0.14 13.73 -14.56
N CYS A 88 -0.44 13.19 -13.37
CA CYS A 88 -1.67 13.51 -12.64
C CYS A 88 -1.66 14.96 -12.15
N THR A 89 -2.86 15.52 -11.97
CA THR A 89 -3.05 16.88 -11.49
C THR A 89 -2.53 17.05 -10.06
N LYS A 90 -2.18 18.29 -9.68
CA LYS A 90 -1.80 18.60 -8.30
C LYS A 90 -2.90 18.21 -7.29
N MET A 91 -4.16 18.40 -7.69
CA MET A 91 -5.32 18.05 -6.88
C MET A 91 -5.40 16.54 -6.61
N GLU A 92 -5.24 15.69 -7.63
CA GLU A 92 -5.23 14.23 -7.45
C GLU A 92 -4.09 13.77 -6.53
N LYS A 93 -2.91 14.38 -6.65
CA LYS A 93 -1.77 14.09 -5.77
C LYS A 93 -2.06 14.52 -4.33
N ALA A 94 -2.58 15.73 -4.12
CA ALA A 94 -2.95 16.23 -2.81
C ALA A 94 -4.00 15.34 -2.13
N THR A 95 -5.09 15.01 -2.84
CA THR A 95 -6.14 14.11 -2.34
C THR A 95 -5.58 12.75 -1.93
N PHE A 96 -4.69 12.15 -2.73
CA PHE A 96 -4.06 10.87 -2.35
C PHE A 96 -3.23 10.98 -1.06
N TYR A 97 -2.43 12.03 -0.90
CA TYR A 97 -1.61 12.20 0.30
C TYR A 97 -2.43 12.55 1.54
N GLU A 98 -3.54 13.29 1.38
CA GLU A 98 -4.52 13.54 2.44
C GLU A 98 -5.20 12.24 2.88
N GLU A 99 -5.71 11.43 1.94
CA GLU A 99 -6.30 10.11 2.24
C GLU A 99 -5.30 9.18 2.95
N LEU A 100 -4.03 9.19 2.52
CA LEU A 100 -2.99 8.38 3.13
C LEU A 100 -2.67 8.84 4.57
N ASP A 101 -2.60 10.15 4.81
CA ASP A 101 -2.36 10.71 6.15
C ASP A 101 -3.53 10.37 7.10
N ASP A 102 -4.77 10.47 6.62
CA ASP A 102 -5.96 10.07 7.37
C ASP A 102 -5.92 8.57 7.73
N VAL A 103 -5.52 7.72 6.78
CA VAL A 103 -5.32 6.29 7.03
C VAL A 103 -4.28 6.07 8.11
N ILE A 104 -3.11 6.69 8.01
CA ILE A 104 -2.03 6.52 8.99
C ILE A 104 -2.47 6.95 10.38
N ARG A 105 -3.20 8.07 10.48
CA ARG A 105 -3.74 8.59 11.75
C ARG A 105 -4.85 7.71 12.33
N SER A 106 -5.61 7.02 11.48
CA SER A 106 -6.68 6.11 11.90
C SER A 106 -6.16 4.78 12.47
N VAL A 107 -4.93 4.37 12.13
CA VAL A 107 -4.34 3.13 12.63
C VAL A 107 -4.07 3.26 14.14
N PRO A 108 -4.53 2.31 14.97
CA PRO A 108 -4.24 2.34 16.40
C PRO A 108 -2.73 2.40 16.67
N LYS A 109 -2.28 3.27 17.57
CA LYS A 109 -0.85 3.43 17.88
C LYS A 109 -0.19 2.16 18.44
N SER A 110 -0.98 1.21 18.93
CA SER A 110 -0.54 -0.09 19.41
C SER A 110 -0.28 -1.09 18.28
N ASP A 111 -0.81 -0.84 17.08
CA ASP A 111 -0.59 -1.70 15.94
C ASP A 111 0.82 -1.47 15.38
N TYR A 112 1.50 -2.56 15.00
CA TYR A 112 2.64 -2.44 14.12
C TYR A 112 2.13 -2.01 12.74
N LEU A 113 2.63 -0.88 12.20
CA LEU A 113 2.20 -0.36 10.90
C LEU A 113 3.27 -0.62 9.85
N THR A 114 2.88 -1.19 8.71
CA THR A 114 3.72 -1.34 7.53
C THR A 114 3.00 -0.76 6.32
N ILE A 115 3.65 0.15 5.61
CA ILE A 115 3.11 0.74 4.38
C ILE A 115 4.04 0.31 3.24
N GLY A 116 3.46 -0.33 2.23
CA GLY A 116 4.18 -0.80 1.07
C GLY A 116 3.43 -0.47 -0.22
N GLY A 117 4.15 -0.41 -1.33
CA GLY A 117 3.57 -0.16 -2.63
C GLY A 117 4.35 0.87 -3.43
N ASP A 118 3.71 1.39 -4.46
CA ASP A 118 4.33 2.30 -5.39
C ASP A 118 3.92 3.74 -5.05
N PHE A 119 4.87 4.52 -4.58
CA PHE A 119 4.68 5.92 -4.23
C PHE A 119 4.86 6.87 -5.42
N ASN A 120 5.27 6.38 -6.60
CA ASN A 120 5.57 7.19 -7.80
C ASN A 120 6.39 8.47 -7.50
N GLY A 121 7.16 8.44 -6.40
CA GLY A 121 7.88 9.58 -5.86
C GLY A 121 9.17 9.80 -6.63
N HIS A 122 9.40 11.03 -7.05
CA HIS A 122 10.72 11.45 -7.50
C HIS A 122 11.55 11.74 -6.26
N VAL A 123 12.49 10.84 -6.03
CA VAL A 123 13.48 10.97 -4.97
C VAL A 123 14.44 12.07 -5.42
N GLY A 124 14.53 13.17 -4.67
CA GLY A 124 15.41 14.28 -5.00
C GLY A 124 16.89 13.95 -4.76
N ARG A 125 17.80 14.85 -5.13
CA ARG A 125 19.24 14.65 -4.91
C ARG A 125 19.64 14.87 -3.45
N ASP A 126 18.85 15.64 -2.71
CA ASP A 126 19.15 15.98 -1.32
C ASP A 126 18.80 14.81 -0.38
N ARG A 127 19.84 14.32 0.29
CA ARG A 127 19.80 13.17 1.21
C ARG A 127 19.79 13.64 2.68
N THR A 128 19.92 14.94 2.92
CA THR A 128 20.13 15.50 4.25
C THR A 128 18.91 15.24 5.14
N GLY A 129 19.09 14.45 6.20
CA GLY A 129 18.03 14.06 7.14
C GLY A 129 17.27 12.76 6.80
N PHE A 130 17.52 12.14 5.64
CA PHE A 130 16.88 10.88 5.20
C PHE A 130 17.90 9.80 4.83
N GLU A 131 19.10 9.87 5.39
CA GLU A 131 20.28 9.10 4.99
C GLU A 131 20.10 7.57 5.08
N ARG A 132 19.19 7.10 5.94
CA ARG A 132 18.88 5.67 6.13
C ARG A 132 17.76 5.17 5.21
N MET A 133 16.95 6.07 4.65
CA MET A 133 15.76 5.73 3.85
C MET A 133 15.98 6.01 2.36
N HIS A 134 16.95 6.87 2.03
CA HIS A 134 17.15 7.41 0.70
C HIS A 134 18.57 7.13 0.18
N GLY A 135 18.67 6.42 -0.96
CA GLY A 135 19.95 5.98 -1.54
C GLY A 135 20.79 7.05 -2.26
N GLY A 136 20.46 8.34 -2.13
CA GLY A 136 21.18 9.48 -2.74
C GLY A 136 21.29 9.50 -4.28
N ARG A 137 20.47 8.74 -5.01
CA ARG A 137 20.54 8.63 -6.49
C ARG A 137 19.30 9.21 -7.19
N GLY A 138 18.79 10.32 -6.67
CA GLY A 138 17.72 11.09 -7.31
C GLY A 138 18.20 11.85 -8.55
N LEU A 139 17.33 11.97 -9.56
CA LEU A 139 17.63 12.70 -10.80
C LEU A 139 17.32 14.20 -10.71
N GLU A 140 16.48 14.61 -9.76
CA GLU A 140 15.97 15.99 -9.66
C GLU A 140 16.28 16.62 -8.29
N ALA A 141 16.25 17.96 -8.19
CA ALA A 141 16.32 18.63 -6.89
C ALA A 141 15.05 18.33 -6.09
N VAL A 142 15.16 18.21 -4.76
CA VAL A 142 13.98 18.13 -3.90
C VAL A 142 13.16 19.41 -4.12
N THR A 143 12.01 19.25 -4.76
CA THR A 143 10.94 20.25 -4.83
C THR A 143 9.71 19.42 -4.46
N GLU A 144 9.12 19.59 -3.28
CA GLU A 144 8.37 20.78 -2.88
C GLU A 144 8.60 21.09 -1.38
N ARG A 145 9.14 22.29 -1.11
CA ARG A 145 8.76 23.05 0.09
C ARG A 145 8.07 24.30 -0.42
N GLU A 146 6.77 24.40 -0.15
CA GLU A 146 6.05 25.58 0.36
C GLU A 146 4.55 25.29 0.41
#